data_AF-A0A3M1L4K4-F1
#
_entry.id   AF-A0A3M1L4K4-F1
#
_cell.length_a   1.000
_cell.length_b   1.000
_cell.length_c   1.000
_cell.angle_alpha   90.00
_cell.angle_beta   90.00
_cell.angle_gamma   90.00
#
_symmetry.space_group_name_H-M   'P 1'
#
loop_
_entity.id
_entity.type
_entity.pdbx_description
1 polymer ?
#
loop_
_entity_poly.entity_id
_entity_poly.type
_entity_poly.pdbx_seq_one_letter_code
_entity_poly.pdbx_strand_id
1 'polypeptide(L)' 'FAQELPGANSQGATLEEARANLEEAIRLVLEANREIVESELKGSDVIREPLRITA' A
#
# COMPACT_ATOMS: atom_id res chain seq x y z
N PHE A 1 10.33 8.17 1.45
CA PHE A 1 10.55 6.82 0.91
C PHE A 1 10.30 5.85 2.05
N ALA A 2 9.44 4.86 1.85
CA ALA A 2 9.25 3.76 2.79
C ALA A 2 10.02 2.54 2.28
N GLN A 3 10.96 2.02 3.07
CA GLN A 3 11.81 0.90 2.64
C GLN A 3 11.01 -0.40 2.53
N GLU A 4 10.02 -0.54 3.40
CA GLU A 4 9.13 -1.69 3.51
C GLU A 4 8.10 -1.73 2.37
N LEU A 5 7.88 -0.60 1.68
CA LEU A 5 6.93 -0.49 0.58
C LEU A 5 7.55 0.23 -0.62
N PRO A 6 8.30 -0.49 -1.47
CA PRO A 6 8.85 0.06 -2.69
C PRO A 6 7.77 0.72 -3.56
N GLY A 7 8.06 1.92 -4.07
CA GLY A 7 7.11 2.73 -4.84
C GLY A 7 6.44 3.84 -4.02
N ALA A 8 6.38 3.72 -2.68
CA ALA A 8 5.88 4.78 -1.81
C ALA A 8 6.96 5.84 -1.55
N ASN A 9 7.14 6.73 -2.53
CA ASN A 9 8.09 7.82 -2.49
C ASN A 9 7.37 9.17 -2.47
N SER A 10 7.94 10.13 -1.74
CA SER A 10 7.36 11.45 -1.55
C SER A 10 8.48 12.45 -1.28
N GLN A 11 8.19 13.73 -1.55
CA GLN A 11 9.00 14.89 -1.21
C GLN A 11 8.06 16.03 -0.77
N GLY A 12 8.59 17.04 -0.08
CA GLY A 12 7.85 18.23 0.35
C GLY A 12 8.81 19.35 0.72
N ALA A 13 8.34 20.60 0.74
CA ALA A 13 9.14 21.76 1.12
C ALA A 13 9.46 21.78 2.63
N THR A 14 8.64 21.11 3.43
CA THR A 14 8.84 20.91 4.88
C THR A 14 8.79 19.44 5.25
N LEU A 15 9.24 19.10 6.47
CA LEU A 15 9.14 17.73 6.99
C LEU A 15 7.68 17.31 7.17
N GLU A 16 6.83 18.19 7.68
CA GLU A 16 5.39 17.95 7.82
C GLU A 16 4.74 17.64 6.47
N GLU A 17 5.06 18.41 5.42
CA GLU A 17 4.54 18.17 4.08
C GLU A 17 5.06 16.84 3.51
N ALA A 18 6.38 16.59 3.62
CA ALA A 18 6.96 15.34 3.14
C ALA A 18 6.34 14.11 3.82
N ARG A 19 5.98 14.21 5.12
CA ARG A 19 5.29 13.15 5.86
C ARG A 19 3.86 12.95 5.36
N ALA A 20 3.08 14.03 5.24
CA ALA A 20 1.71 13.95 4.73
C ALA A 20 1.67 13.36 3.30
N ASN A 21 2.56 13.82 2.43
CA ASN A 21 2.70 13.32 1.06
C ASN A 21 3.14 11.83 1.04
N LEU A 22 3.96 11.40 2.01
CA LEU A 22 4.40 10.01 2.11
C LEU A 22 3.26 9.09 2.56
N GLU A 23 2.41 9.53 3.49
CA GLU A 23 1.22 8.78 3.90
C GLU A 23 0.24 8.58 2.74
N GLU A 24 0.05 9.61 1.90
CA GLU A 24 -0.73 9.50 0.67
C GLU A 24 -0.10 8.51 -0.31
N ALA A 25 1.21 8.62 -0.57
CA ALA A 25 1.92 7.71 -1.47
C ALA A 25 1.81 6.24 -1.01
N ILE A 26 1.93 5.97 0.29
CA ILE A 26 1.74 4.63 0.86
C ILE A 26 0.33 4.11 0.56
N ARG A 27 -0.70 4.94 0.81
CA ARG A 27 -2.10 4.57 0.58
C ARG A 27 -2.34 4.22 -0.89
N LEU A 28 -1.89 5.07 -1.80
CA LEU A 28 -2.05 4.88 -3.25
C LEU A 28 -1.37 3.58 -3.73
N VAL A 29 -0.16 3.30 -3.26
CA VAL A 29 0.55 2.06 -3.63
C VAL A 29 -0.19 0.81 -3.12
N LEU A 30 -0.69 0.84 -1.88
CA LEU A 30 -1.44 -0.28 -1.33
C LEU A 30 -2.78 -0.52 -2.06
N GLU A 31 -3.47 0.56 -2.44
CA GLU A 31 -4.72 0.50 -3.20
C GLU A 31 -4.48 -0.04 -4.60
N ALA A 32 -3.51 0.52 -5.34
CA ALA A 32 -3.16 0.05 -6.68
C ALA A 32 -2.75 -1.44 -6.69
N ASN A 33 -1.93 -1.86 -5.73
CA ASN A 33 -1.53 -3.27 -5.62
C ASN A 33 -2.73 -4.17 -5.29
N ARG A 34 -3.69 -3.71 -4.48
CA ARG A 34 -4.91 -4.46 -4.20
C ARG A 34 -5.74 -4.65 -5.47
N GLU A 35 -5.98 -3.59 -6.22
CA GLU A 35 -6.76 -3.65 -7.47
C GLU A 35 -6.13 -4.59 -8.50
N ILE A 36 -4.80 -4.52 -8.65
CA ILE A 36 -4.05 -5.41 -9.55
C ILE A 36 -4.24 -6.87 -9.11
N VAL A 37 -4.00 -7.17 -7.84
CA VAL A 37 -4.14 -8.54 -7.31
C VAL A 37 -5.58 -9.05 -7.42
N GLU A 38 -6.58 -8.22 -7.12
CA GLU A 38 -7.99 -8.60 -7.27
C GLU A 38 -8.34 -8.92 -8.73
N SER A 39 -7.81 -8.15 -9.68
CA SER A 39 -7.95 -8.40 -11.12
C SER A 39 -7.28 -9.72 -11.53
N GLU A 40 -6.05 -9.96 -11.10
CA GLU A 40 -5.27 -11.17 -11.41
C GLU A 40 -5.88 -12.44 -10.82
N LEU A 41 -6.45 -12.35 -9.61
CA LEU A 41 -7.07 -13.49 -8.94
C LEU A 41 -8.51 -13.74 -9.42
N LYS A 42 -9.07 -12.91 -10.30
CA LYS A 42 -10.45 -13.06 -10.78
C LYS A 42 -10.62 -14.38 -11.55
N GLY A 43 -11.52 -15.23 -11.05
CA GLY A 43 -11.80 -16.55 -11.64
C GLY A 43 -10.83 -17.65 -11.21
N SER A 44 -9.82 -17.33 -10.40
CA SER A 44 -8.94 -18.31 -9.76
C SER A 44 -9.60 -18.84 -8.48
N ASP A 45 -9.44 -20.13 -8.20
CA ASP A 45 -9.83 -20.70 -6.91
C ASP A 45 -8.80 -20.29 -5.85
N VAL A 46 -9.19 -19.38 -4.94
CA VAL A 46 -8.30 -18.75 -3.96
C VAL A 46 -8.83 -18.93 -2.55
N ILE A 47 -7.95 -19.39 -1.65
CA ILE A 47 -8.26 -19.51 -0.22
C ILE A 47 -7.96 -18.15 0.45
N ARG A 48 -8.98 -17.53 1.05
CA ARG A 48 -8.85 -16.26 1.78
C ARG A 48 -9.13 -16.47 3.26
N GLU A 49 -8.07 -16.54 4.06
CA GLU A 49 -8.18 -16.67 5.51
C GLU A 49 -7.97 -15.31 6.20
N PRO A 50 -8.75 -14.99 7.24
CA PRO A 50 -8.56 -13.76 7.99
C PRO A 50 -7.26 -13.80 8.80
N LEU A 51 -6.40 -12.79 8.63
CA LEU A 51 -5.21 -12.61 9.46
C LEU A 51 -5.64 -12.11 10.85
N ARG A 52 -5.53 -12.98 11.86
CA ARG A 52 -5.74 -12.60 13.26
C ARG A 52 -4.44 -12.09 13.84
N ILE A 53 -4.38 -10.78 14.12
CA ILE A 53 -3.23 -10.17 14.81
C ILE A 53 -3.58 -10.08 16.30
N THR A 54 -2.79 -10.74 17.13
CA THR A 54 -2.81 -10.54 18.60
C THR A 54 -1.76 -9.50 18.97
N ALA A 55 -2.17 -8.51 19.77
CA ALA A 55 -1.28 -7.49 20.33
C ALA A 55 -0.37 -8.06 21.43
#